data_AF-A0A1B0GTH7-F1
#
_entry.id   AF-A0A1B0GTH7-F1
#
_cell.length_a   1.000
_cell.length_b   1.000
_cell.length_c   1.000
_cell.angle_alpha   90.00
_cell.angle_beta   90.00
_cell.angle_gamma   90.00
#
_symmetry.space_group_name_H-M   'P 1'
#
loop_
_entity.id
_entity.type
_entity.pdbx_description
1 polymer ?
#
loop_
_entity_poly.entity_id
_entity_poly.type
_entity_poly.pdbx_seq_one_letter_code
_entity_poly.pdbx_strand_id
1 'polypeptide(L)'
;MGVMYLQAKECQGFLKTAFHRSQTLSYRNGYAIVRRPTVGIGGDRLQFNQLSQAELDELASKAPVLTYGQPKQAPPADFIPAHVAFDKKVLKFDAYFQEDVPMSTEEQYRIRQVNIYYYLEDDSMSVIEPVVENSGILQGKLIKRQRL
;
A
#
# COMPACT_ATOMS: atom_id res chain seq x y z
N MET A 1 -26.14 -7.45 -32.55
CA MET A 1 -27.08 -6.34 -32.25
C MET A 1 -26.41 -5.04 -32.63
N GLY A 2 -26.92 -4.36 -33.66
CA GLY A 2 -26.29 -3.16 -34.24
C GLY A 2 -26.50 -1.94 -33.36
N VAL A 3 -25.42 -1.19 -33.12
CA VAL A 3 -25.46 0.06 -32.36
C VAL A 3 -26.07 1.13 -33.28
N MET A 4 -27.26 1.61 -32.91
CA MET A 4 -27.93 2.68 -33.64
C MET A 4 -27.24 4.01 -33.33
N TYR A 5 -26.64 4.64 -34.33
CA TYR A 5 -26.16 6.02 -34.23
C TYR A 5 -27.36 6.96 -34.33
N LEU A 6 -27.77 7.57 -33.21
CA LEU A 6 -28.72 8.67 -33.21
C LEU A 6 -28.01 9.93 -33.72
N GLN A 7 -28.24 10.31 -34.98
CA GLN A 7 -27.92 11.64 -35.47
C GLN A 7 -28.95 12.64 -34.91
N ALA A 8 -28.69 13.17 -33.72
CA ALA A 8 -29.31 14.41 -33.28
C ALA A 8 -28.41 15.58 -33.73
N LYS A 9 -28.73 16.18 -34.89
CA LYS A 9 -28.35 17.56 -35.17
C LYS A 9 -29.60 18.33 -35.51
N GLU A 10 -30.02 19.10 -34.52
CA GLU A 10 -31.03 20.15 -34.61
C GLU A 10 -30.67 21.09 -35.78
N CYS A 11 -31.51 21.10 -36.82
CA CYS A 11 -31.32 21.92 -38.01
C CYS A 11 -31.67 23.38 -37.73
N GLN A 12 -30.77 24.10 -37.06
CA GLN A 12 -30.82 25.55 -36.97
C GLN A 12 -29.96 26.17 -38.08
N GLY A 13 -30.31 25.92 -39.35
CA GLY A 13 -29.37 26.14 -40.46
C GLY A 13 -29.95 26.52 -41.82
N PHE A 14 -31.22 26.89 -41.93
CA PHE A 14 -31.82 27.18 -43.25
C PHE A 14 -31.42 28.54 -43.87
N LEU A 15 -30.65 29.39 -43.16
CA LEU A 15 -30.24 30.72 -43.65
C LEU A 15 -28.73 30.87 -43.90
N LYS A 16 -27.93 29.82 -43.67
CA LYS A 16 -26.46 29.93 -43.73
C LYS A 16 -25.95 29.66 -45.15
N THR A 17 -25.28 30.64 -45.73
CA THR A 17 -24.74 30.57 -47.12
C THR A 17 -23.23 30.34 -47.17
N ALA A 18 -22.53 30.53 -46.05
CA ALA A 18 -21.08 30.35 -45.94
C ALA A 18 -20.71 29.07 -45.15
N PHE A 19 -19.93 28.20 -45.77
CA PHE A 19 -19.47 26.92 -45.19
C PHE A 19 -17.95 26.72 -45.28
N HIS A 20 -17.20 27.78 -45.61
CA HIS A 20 -15.75 27.70 -45.72
C HIS A 20 -15.12 27.40 -44.35
N ARG A 21 -14.02 26.63 -44.36
CA ARG A 21 -13.22 26.32 -43.17
C ARG A 21 -12.03 27.28 -43.10
N SER A 22 -11.72 27.76 -41.90
CA SER A 22 -10.48 28.51 -41.66
C SER A 22 -9.26 27.62 -41.88
N GLN A 23 -8.24 28.13 -42.57
CA GLN A 23 -6.97 27.43 -42.74
C GLN A 23 -6.22 27.34 -41.40
N THR A 24 -5.98 26.12 -40.92
CA THR A 24 -5.28 25.85 -39.65
C THR A 24 -3.83 25.41 -39.83
N LEU A 25 -3.42 25.10 -41.06
CA LEU A 25 -2.07 24.67 -41.40
C LEU A 25 -1.47 25.58 -42.46
N SER A 26 -0.28 26.12 -42.19
CA SER A 26 0.47 26.99 -43.11
C SER A 26 1.94 26.55 -43.16
N TYR A 27 2.65 26.85 -44.26
CA TYR A 27 4.08 26.59 -44.37
C TYR A 27 4.86 27.91 -44.37
N ARG A 28 5.94 27.98 -43.60
CA ARG A 28 6.87 29.13 -43.60
C ARG A 28 8.30 28.60 -43.58
N ASN A 29 9.08 28.95 -44.60
CA ASN A 29 10.47 28.51 -44.77
C ASN A 29 10.64 26.97 -44.68
N GLY A 30 9.71 26.20 -45.27
CA GLY A 30 9.74 24.73 -45.27
C GLY A 30 9.16 24.05 -44.03
N TYR A 31 8.87 24.79 -42.96
CA TYR A 31 8.30 24.23 -41.73
C TYR A 31 6.78 24.42 -41.69
N ALA A 32 6.08 23.38 -41.28
CA ALA A 32 4.64 23.41 -41.03
C ALA A 32 4.35 24.17 -39.73
N ILE A 33 3.51 25.21 -39.80
CA ILE A 33 3.04 26.01 -38.69
C ILE A 33 1.54 25.79 -38.52
N VAL A 34 1.16 25.22 -37.40
CA VAL A 34 -0.24 25.06 -36.98
C VAL A 34 -0.73 26.36 -36.36
N ARG A 35 -1.83 26.90 -36.88
CA ARG A 35 -2.52 28.07 -36.33
C ARG A 35 -3.83 27.63 -35.69
N ARG A 36 -4.10 28.12 -34.48
CA ARG A 36 -5.40 27.93 -33.82
C ARG A 36 -6.44 28.78 -34.56
N PRO A 37 -7.55 28.19 -35.06
CA PRO A 37 -8.57 28.95 -35.74
C PRO A 37 -9.29 29.87 -34.75
N THR A 38 -9.56 31.11 -35.17
CA THR A 38 -10.36 32.09 -34.39
C THR A 38 -11.84 32.03 -34.74
N VAL A 39 -12.17 31.48 -35.91
CA VAL A 39 -13.53 31.36 -36.44
C VAL A 39 -13.81 29.92 -36.88
N GLY A 40 -15.07 29.52 -36.76
CA GLY A 40 -15.57 28.21 -37.11
C GLY A 40 -15.98 28.14 -38.58
N ILE A 41 -16.70 27.07 -38.91
CA ILE A 41 -17.18 26.85 -40.27
C ILE A 41 -18.20 27.94 -40.63
N GLY A 42 -17.94 28.66 -41.72
CA GLY A 42 -18.79 29.77 -42.17
C GLY A 42 -18.50 31.12 -41.52
N GLY A 43 -17.38 31.27 -40.79
CA GLY A 43 -16.92 32.55 -40.26
C GLY A 43 -17.46 32.93 -38.87
N ASP A 44 -18.30 32.09 -38.28
CA ASP A 44 -18.81 32.31 -36.91
C ASP A 44 -17.65 32.36 -35.92
N ARG A 45 -17.65 33.30 -34.98
CA ARG A 45 -16.61 33.37 -33.95
C ARG A 45 -16.60 32.08 -33.13
N LEU A 46 -15.44 31.44 -33.00
CA LEU A 46 -15.27 30.35 -32.05
C LEU A 46 -15.27 30.95 -30.65
N GLN A 47 -16.26 30.55 -29.84
CA GLN A 47 -16.25 30.85 -28.42
C GLN A 47 -15.07 30.11 -27.80
N PHE A 48 -14.00 30.84 -27.48
CA PHE A 48 -12.95 30.30 -26.65
C PHE A 48 -13.44 30.47 -25.20
N ASN A 49 -13.93 29.39 -24.59
CA ASN A 49 -14.03 29.32 -23.14
C ASN A 49 -12.62 29.22 -22.55
N GLN A 50 -11.89 30.34 -22.47
CA GLN A 50 -10.68 30.43 -21.66
C GLN A 50 -11.17 30.38 -20.24
N LEU A 51 -11.17 29.20 -19.64
CA LEU A 51 -11.35 29.08 -18.20
C LEU A 51 -10.28 29.97 -17.56
N SER A 52 -10.72 30.84 -16.67
CA SER A 52 -9.83 31.60 -15.81
C SER A 52 -8.97 30.63 -14.98
N GLN A 53 -7.84 31.12 -14.47
CA GLN A 53 -6.97 30.31 -13.63
C GLN A 53 -7.73 29.75 -12.40
N ALA A 54 -8.65 30.54 -11.84
CA ALA A 54 -9.50 30.11 -10.73
C ALA A 54 -10.45 28.96 -11.11
N GLU A 55 -11.07 29.00 -12.29
CA GLU A 55 -11.94 27.92 -12.78
C GLU A 55 -11.15 26.64 -13.09
N LEU A 56 -9.90 26.78 -13.56
CA LEU A 56 -8.99 25.66 -13.77
C LEU A 56 -8.60 25.00 -12.44
N ASP A 57 -8.24 25.80 -11.43
CA ASP A 57 -7.86 25.31 -10.10
C ASP A 57 -9.06 24.66 -9.38
N GLU A 58 -10.26 25.23 -9.55
CA GLU A 58 -11.50 24.66 -9.04
C GLU A 58 -11.83 23.31 -9.71
N LEU A 59 -11.59 23.17 -11.02
CA LEU A 59 -11.80 21.90 -11.72
C LEU A 59 -10.75 20.84 -11.33
N ALA A 60 -9.49 21.25 -11.17
CA ALA A 60 -8.39 20.38 -10.76
C ALA A 60 -8.59 19.85 -9.33
N SER A 61 -9.15 20.66 -8.44
CA SER A 61 -9.46 20.26 -7.06
C SER A 61 -10.68 19.36 -6.95
N LYS A 62 -11.72 19.56 -7.77
CA LYS A 62 -12.97 18.79 -7.71
C LYS A 62 -12.84 17.34 -8.15
N ALA A 63 -11.95 17.03 -9.10
CA ALA A 63 -11.82 15.67 -9.63
C ALA A 63 -10.42 15.41 -10.23
N PRO A 64 -9.35 15.34 -9.41
CA PRO A 64 -8.00 15.06 -9.91
C PRO A 64 -7.89 13.72 -10.67
N VAL A 65 -8.80 12.78 -10.39
CA VAL A 65 -8.92 11.48 -11.08
C VAL A 65 -9.27 11.61 -12.57
N LEU A 66 -9.99 12.66 -12.99
CA LEU A 66 -10.33 12.88 -14.40
C LEU A 66 -9.12 13.34 -15.22
N THR A 67 -8.24 14.13 -14.62
CA THR A 67 -7.05 14.70 -15.28
C THR A 67 -5.86 13.74 -15.26
N TYR A 68 -5.65 13.03 -14.14
CA TYR A 68 -4.45 12.21 -13.92
C TYR A 68 -4.75 10.70 -13.77
N GLY A 69 -6.01 10.28 -13.87
CA GLY A 69 -6.43 8.91 -13.64
C GLY A 69 -6.48 8.55 -12.15
N GLN A 70 -6.96 7.35 -11.83
CA GLN A 70 -6.87 6.87 -10.46
C GLN A 70 -5.41 6.65 -10.08
N PRO A 71 -4.97 7.06 -8.88
CA PRO A 71 -3.63 6.76 -8.40
C PRO A 71 -3.46 5.24 -8.41
N LYS A 72 -2.39 4.78 -9.08
CA LYS A 72 -2.05 3.36 -9.11
C LYS A 72 -1.87 2.89 -7.67
N GLN A 73 -2.72 1.97 -7.20
CA GLN A 73 -2.55 1.36 -5.90
C GLN A 73 -1.16 0.73 -5.83
N ALA A 74 -0.51 0.89 -4.67
CA ALA A 74 0.77 0.25 -4.43
C ALA A 74 0.63 -1.26 -4.68
N PRO A 75 1.65 -1.92 -5.23
CA PRO A 75 1.65 -3.37 -5.34
C PRO A 75 1.35 -3.99 -3.96
N PRO A 76 0.57 -5.08 -3.90
CA PRO A 76 0.45 -5.83 -2.66
C PRO A 76 1.86 -6.26 -2.23
N ALA A 77 2.11 -6.24 -0.92
CA ALA A 77 3.38 -6.72 -0.39
C ALA A 77 3.57 -8.20 -0.72
N ASP A 78 4.83 -8.59 -0.92
CA ASP A 78 5.17 -9.99 -1.16
C ASP A 78 4.79 -10.84 0.06
N PHE A 79 4.21 -12.02 -0.21
CA PHE A 79 3.88 -12.97 0.85
C PHE A 79 5.16 -13.64 1.36
N ILE A 80 5.49 -13.39 2.64
CA ILE A 80 6.61 -14.03 3.33
C ILE A 80 6.02 -15.02 4.35
N PRO A 81 6.28 -16.34 4.20
CA PRO A 81 5.83 -17.33 5.18
C PRO A 81 6.40 -17.06 6.58
N ALA A 82 5.65 -17.40 7.63
CA ALA A 82 6.04 -17.15 9.02
C ALA A 82 7.40 -17.76 9.39
N HIS A 83 7.67 -19.01 9.00
CA HIS A 83 8.96 -19.67 9.25
C HIS A 83 10.15 -18.93 8.60
N VAL A 84 9.93 -18.22 7.49
CA VAL A 84 10.96 -17.39 6.84
C VAL A 84 11.06 -16.02 7.54
N ALA A 85 9.92 -15.40 7.83
CA ALA A 85 9.87 -14.08 8.47
C ALA A 85 10.47 -14.07 9.88
N PHE A 86 10.40 -15.22 10.58
CA PHE A 86 10.81 -15.38 11.98
C PHE A 86 11.97 -16.36 12.19
N ASP A 87 12.68 -16.77 11.13
CA ASP A 87 13.89 -17.61 11.24
C ASP A 87 14.86 -17.03 12.29
N LYS A 88 15.33 -17.90 13.20
CA LYS A 88 16.27 -17.59 14.30
C LYS A 88 15.84 -16.51 15.29
N LYS A 89 14.59 -16.02 15.24
CA LYS A 89 14.08 -15.12 16.27
C LYS A 89 13.56 -15.93 17.46
N VAL A 90 14.17 -15.69 18.62
CA VAL A 90 13.85 -16.39 19.86
C VAL A 90 13.58 -15.36 20.95
N LEU A 91 12.45 -15.50 21.64
CA LEU A 91 12.15 -14.72 22.84
C LEU A 91 12.71 -15.45 24.06
N LYS A 92 13.40 -14.71 24.92
CA LYS A 92 13.93 -15.20 26.19
C LYS A 92 13.20 -14.50 27.33
N PHE A 93 12.62 -15.28 28.24
CA PHE A 93 12.02 -14.80 29.46
C PHE A 93 12.76 -15.35 30.66
N ASP A 94 13.16 -14.46 31.57
CA ASP A 94 13.70 -14.83 32.87
C ASP A 94 12.52 -15.06 33.83
N ALA A 95 12.46 -16.24 34.42
CA ALA A 95 11.36 -16.66 35.28
C ALA A 95 11.90 -17.45 36.48
N TYR A 96 11.01 -17.77 37.42
CA TYR A 96 11.30 -18.66 38.54
C TYR A 96 10.05 -19.43 38.93
N PHE A 97 10.24 -20.56 39.62
CA PHE A 97 9.16 -21.29 40.27
C PHE A 97 9.55 -21.70 41.68
N GLN A 98 8.56 -21.90 42.54
CA GLN A 98 8.76 -22.41 43.89
C GLN A 98 8.65 -23.93 43.90
N GLU A 99 9.61 -24.60 44.51
CA GLU A 99 9.62 -26.03 44.79
C GLU A 99 9.49 -26.25 46.31
N ASP A 100 8.48 -26.99 46.74
CA ASP A 100 8.26 -27.26 48.17
C ASP A 100 9.22 -28.37 48.65
N VAL A 101 9.80 -28.18 49.84
CA VAL A 101 10.81 -29.08 50.42
C VAL A 101 10.30 -29.60 51.77
N PRO A 102 9.48 -30.66 51.79
CA PRO A 102 8.75 -31.05 53.00
C PRO A 102 9.61 -31.72 54.09
N MET A 103 10.82 -32.20 53.77
CA MET A 103 11.66 -32.97 54.71
C MET A 103 12.92 -32.24 55.18
N SER A 104 13.08 -30.96 54.86
CA SER A 104 14.22 -30.17 55.33
C SER A 104 13.88 -29.46 56.64
N THR A 105 14.84 -29.47 57.58
CA THR A 105 14.75 -28.69 58.83
C THR A 105 15.12 -27.22 58.63
N GLU A 106 15.76 -26.89 57.50
CA GLU A 106 16.29 -25.54 57.23
C GLU A 106 15.40 -24.72 56.29
N GLU A 107 14.76 -25.38 55.31
CA GLU A 107 13.95 -24.71 54.28
C GLU A 107 12.61 -25.43 54.04
N GLN A 108 11.50 -24.68 54.04
CA GLN A 108 10.18 -25.24 53.73
C GLN A 108 9.88 -25.22 52.22
N TYR A 109 10.49 -24.29 51.48
CA TYR A 109 10.42 -24.17 50.03
C TYR A 109 11.72 -23.56 49.49
N ARG A 110 12.01 -23.81 48.21
CA ARG A 110 13.13 -23.20 47.48
C ARG A 110 12.67 -22.56 46.18
N ILE A 111 13.36 -21.53 45.73
CA ILE A 111 13.08 -20.83 44.47
C ILE A 111 14.08 -21.30 43.41
N ARG A 112 13.58 -21.76 42.26
CA ARG A 112 14.40 -22.18 41.12
C ARG A 112 14.23 -21.22 39.96
N GLN A 113 15.33 -20.58 39.59
CA GLN A 113 15.37 -19.66 38.45
C GLN A 113 15.41 -20.47 37.15
N VAL A 114 14.67 -20.03 36.13
CA VAL A 114 14.62 -20.68 34.84
C VAL A 114 14.57 -19.66 33.71
N ASN A 115 15.17 -20.02 32.59
CA ASN A 115 15.07 -19.28 31.35
C ASN A 115 14.09 -20.03 30.44
N ILE A 116 13.05 -19.34 30.00
CA ILE A 116 12.08 -19.83 29.02
C ILE A 116 12.48 -19.27 27.66
N TYR A 117 12.67 -20.16 26.69
CA TYR A 117 12.97 -19.81 25.29
C TYR A 117 11.77 -20.16 24.42
N TYR A 118 11.23 -19.17 23.72
CA TYR A 118 10.13 -19.34 22.77
C TYR A 118 10.63 -19.08 21.34
N TYR A 119 10.49 -20.06 20.46
CA TYR A 119 10.98 -20.02 19.08
C TYR A 119 9.85 -19.57 18.15
N LEU A 120 10.00 -18.38 17.53
CA LEU A 120 8.95 -17.78 16.69
C LEU A 120 8.79 -18.47 15.33
N GLU A 121 9.76 -19.28 14.93
CA GLU A 121 9.75 -20.02 13.66
C GLU A 121 8.68 -21.13 13.65
N ASP A 122 8.52 -21.85 14.76
CA ASP A 122 7.75 -23.10 14.85
C ASP A 122 6.82 -23.16 16.09
N ASP A 123 6.65 -22.05 16.81
CA ASP A 123 5.87 -21.94 18.04
C ASP A 123 6.25 -22.98 19.11
N SER A 124 7.50 -23.42 19.11
CA SER A 124 8.03 -24.35 20.11
C SER A 124 8.60 -23.59 21.32
N MET A 125 8.66 -24.27 22.47
CA MET A 125 9.33 -23.74 23.65
C MET A 125 10.30 -24.72 24.30
N SER A 126 11.28 -24.18 25.01
CA SER A 126 12.21 -24.94 25.85
C SER A 126 12.49 -24.19 27.14
N VAL A 127 12.73 -24.93 28.23
CA VAL A 127 12.96 -24.36 29.56
C VAL A 127 14.28 -24.91 30.09
N ILE A 128 15.16 -24.01 30.50
CA ILE A 128 16.51 -24.33 30.96
C ILE A 128 16.76 -23.61 32.28
N GLU A 129 17.14 -24.37 33.30
CA GLU A 129 17.67 -23.83 34.54
C GLU A 129 19.17 -23.53 34.37
N PRO A 130 19.62 -22.29 34.66
CA PRO A 130 21.03 -21.95 34.59
C PRO A 130 21.82 -22.77 35.62
N VAL A 131 23.04 -23.14 35.23
CA VAL A 131 23.97 -23.83 36.14
C VAL A 131 24.48 -22.82 37.18
N VAL A 132 24.34 -23.16 38.44
CA VAL A 132 24.78 -22.36 39.59
C VAL A 132 25.76 -23.20 40.40
N GLU A 133 26.96 -22.65 40.64
CA GLU A 133 27.99 -23.32 41.42
C GLU A 133 27.51 -23.60 42.85
N ASN A 134 27.87 -24.75 43.39
CA ASN A 134 27.50 -25.20 44.74
C ASN A 134 25.99 -25.31 45.00
N SER A 135 25.15 -25.42 43.96
CA SER A 135 23.69 -25.53 44.10
C SER A 135 23.23 -26.86 44.71
N GLY A 136 24.03 -27.93 44.61
CA GLY A 136 23.71 -29.24 45.16
C GLY A 136 22.51 -29.94 44.51
N ILE A 137 21.96 -29.41 43.41
CA ILE A 137 20.78 -29.93 42.71
C ILE A 137 21.10 -30.21 41.24
N LEU A 138 20.35 -31.13 40.62
CA LEU A 138 20.44 -31.37 39.19
C LEU A 138 19.88 -30.15 38.44
N GLN A 139 20.72 -29.54 37.60
CA GLN A 139 20.44 -28.34 36.81
C GLN A 139 20.56 -28.60 35.31
N GLY A 140 20.07 -27.67 34.51
CA GLY A 140 20.16 -27.70 33.04
C GLY A 140 18.79 -27.73 32.38
N LYS A 141 18.65 -28.52 31.31
CA LYS A 141 17.45 -28.51 30.48
C LYS A 141 16.30 -29.25 31.17
N LEU A 142 15.31 -28.48 31.66
CA LEU A 142 14.09 -29.00 32.27
C LEU A 142 13.10 -29.49 31.20
N ILE A 143 12.92 -28.72 30.14
CA ILE A 143 12.01 -29.04 29.02
C ILE A 143 12.77 -28.94 27.70
N LYS A 144 12.72 -30.03 26.92
CA LYS A 144 13.27 -30.07 25.55
C LYS A 144 12.43 -29.21 24.61
N ARG A 145 13.05 -28.70 23.53
CA ARG A 145 12.34 -27.92 22.51
C ARG A 145 11.20 -28.76 21.93
N GLN A 146 9.97 -28.37 22.24
CA GLN A 146 8.75 -28.97 21.73
C GLN A 146 7.63 -27.94 21.77
N ARG A 147 6.57 -28.16 20.98
CA ARG A 147 5.35 -27.37 21.12
C ARG A 147 4.60 -27.89 22.34
N LEU A 148 4.45 -27.02 23.35
CA LEU A 148 3.75 -27.32 24.59
C LEU A 148 2.26 -27.00 24.50
#